data_AF-A0A945U6L0-F1
#
_entry.id   AF-A0A945U6L0-F1
#
_cell.length_a   1.000
_cell.length_b   1.000
_cell.length_c   1.000
_cell.angle_alpha   90.00
_cell.angle_beta   90.00
_cell.angle_gamma   90.00
#
_symmetry.space_group_name_H-M   'P 1'
#
loop_
_entity.id
_entity.type
_entity.pdbx_description
1 polymer ?
#
loop_
_entity_poly.entity_id
_entity_poly.type
_entity_poly.pdbx_seq_one_letter_code
_entity_poly.pdbx_strand_id
1 'polypeptide(L)'
;MKKLLLLLCLPIFTFAQQTYVPDDNFEQELIDLGIDPDTILNDYVPTADINIIDTLDLSFLGISDLTGIEDFTALVSLVCSYNNLTSLDLSNNTNLTNVYCSNNNLISLDISSSPNLGYLICSDNQLTSLVLTDNSSIFQFRCENNNLSTLDLSTVSITFDLDCSFNQLTSLDLSGCYNLFTLDCSNNLLDSLDVSMLTSLFGLFCSENNIKELDVSNNIFLIGLYCDKNQLHTLDISHGNLQNVSHDGWSYMFDVRTNPLNCIKVAATDLNWANSNLDYPAYINNTMYFSDSCIPPPVNIKEVVSTKKLIKIIDVLGRKTKELKNIPLFYIYDDSSVEKKIIFE
;
A
#
# COMPACT_ATOMS: atom_id res chain seq x y z
N MET A 1 -38.83 -13.86 79.78
CA MET A 1 -38.27 -12.83 78.88
C MET A 1 -38.15 -13.42 77.47
N LYS A 2 -39.11 -13.17 76.58
CA LYS A 2 -39.00 -13.53 75.16
C LYS A 2 -38.53 -12.27 74.43
N LYS A 3 -37.29 -12.29 73.91
CA LYS A 3 -36.77 -11.22 73.05
C LYS A 3 -37.44 -11.36 71.69
N LEU A 4 -38.28 -10.39 71.35
CA LEU A 4 -38.84 -10.23 70.00
C LEU A 4 -37.72 -9.65 69.12
N LEU A 5 -37.20 -10.46 68.19
CA LEU A 5 -36.24 -10.02 67.19
C LEU A 5 -37.04 -9.33 66.08
N LEU A 6 -37.05 -7.99 66.09
CA LEU A 6 -37.67 -7.19 65.03
C LEU A 6 -36.68 -7.15 63.85
N LEU A 7 -36.93 -7.97 62.81
CA LEU A 7 -36.17 -7.92 61.57
C LEU A 7 -36.63 -6.67 60.80
N LEU A 8 -35.82 -5.61 60.81
CA LEU A 8 -36.03 -4.44 59.97
C LEU A 8 -35.61 -4.80 58.54
N CYS A 9 -36.56 -5.13 57.67
CA CYS A 9 -36.32 -5.11 56.23
C CYS A 9 -36.35 -3.66 55.76
N LEU A 10 -35.19 -3.04 55.61
CA LEU A 10 -35.06 -1.78 54.88
C LEU A 10 -35.16 -2.09 53.37
N PRO A 11 -35.99 -1.38 52.60
CA PRO A 11 -36.01 -1.55 51.15
C PRO A 11 -34.67 -1.06 50.58
N ILE A 12 -33.90 -1.97 50.01
CA ILE A 12 -32.76 -1.62 49.16
C ILE A 12 -33.37 -1.17 47.84
N PHE A 13 -33.45 0.13 47.60
CA PHE A 13 -33.75 0.66 46.28
C PHE A 13 -32.49 0.46 45.42
N THR A 14 -32.48 -0.58 44.61
CA THR A 14 -31.52 -0.72 43.53
C THR A 14 -31.97 0.19 42.40
N PHE A 15 -31.34 1.36 42.25
CA PHE A 15 -31.49 2.11 41.00
C PHE A 15 -30.76 1.33 39.90
N ALA A 16 -31.41 1.16 38.74
CA ALA A 16 -30.72 0.63 37.57
C ALA A 16 -29.56 1.59 37.23
N GLN A 17 -28.40 1.02 36.91
CA GLN A 17 -27.30 1.82 36.39
C GLN A 17 -27.72 2.42 35.05
N GLN A 18 -27.39 3.69 34.85
CA GLN A 18 -27.71 4.46 33.65
C GLN A 18 -26.40 4.87 32.99
N THR A 19 -26.36 4.79 31.67
CA THR A 19 -25.25 5.25 30.82
C THR A 19 -25.64 6.58 30.20
N TYR A 20 -24.73 7.54 30.27
CA TYR A 20 -24.96 8.87 29.70
C TYR A 20 -24.69 8.86 28.19
N VAL A 21 -25.66 9.30 27.40
CA VAL A 21 -25.65 9.31 25.92
C VAL A 21 -26.10 10.69 25.43
N PRO A 22 -25.21 11.70 25.37
CA PRO A 22 -25.57 13.11 25.16
C PRO A 22 -25.91 13.52 23.73
N ASP A 23 -25.66 12.67 22.73
CA ASP A 23 -25.98 12.98 21.34
C ASP A 23 -27.40 12.49 21.02
N ASP A 24 -28.31 13.42 20.78
CA ASP A 24 -29.73 13.14 20.47
C ASP A 24 -29.89 12.12 19.33
N ASN A 25 -29.01 12.12 18.31
CA ASN A 25 -29.13 11.16 17.21
C ASN A 25 -28.67 9.75 17.63
N PHE A 26 -27.69 9.66 18.53
CA PHE A 26 -27.25 8.39 19.07
C PHE A 26 -28.34 7.80 19.98
N GLU A 27 -28.87 8.59 20.93
CA GLU A 27 -29.96 8.14 21.80
C GLU A 27 -31.23 7.79 20.99
N GLN A 28 -31.59 8.61 19.98
CA GLN A 28 -32.74 8.32 19.11
C GLN A 28 -32.59 6.99 18.37
N GLU A 29 -31.39 6.64 17.89
CA GLU A 29 -31.17 5.35 17.25
C GLU A 29 -31.32 4.19 18.24
N LEU A 30 -30.85 4.35 19.48
CA LEU A 30 -31.06 3.33 20.52
C LEU A 30 -32.55 3.13 20.81
N ILE A 31 -33.35 4.20 20.79
CA ILE A 31 -34.81 4.14 20.89
C ILE A 31 -35.42 3.42 19.67
N ASP A 32 -34.99 3.77 18.46
CA ASP A 32 -35.53 3.22 17.20
C ASP A 32 -35.20 1.72 17.04
N LEU A 33 -34.04 1.28 17.55
CA LEU A 33 -33.64 -0.13 17.64
C LEU A 33 -34.37 -0.88 18.78
N GLY A 34 -35.08 -0.17 19.66
CA GLY A 34 -35.74 -0.71 20.84
C GLY A 34 -34.78 -1.17 21.94
N ILE A 35 -33.54 -0.66 21.91
CA ILE A 35 -32.53 -0.86 22.95
C ILE A 35 -32.82 0.04 24.15
N ASP A 36 -33.30 1.26 23.89
CA ASP A 36 -33.80 2.16 24.93
C ASP A 36 -35.33 2.09 25.03
N PRO A 37 -35.89 1.38 26.04
CA PRO A 37 -37.31 1.04 26.08
C PRO A 37 -38.21 2.18 26.58
N ASP A 38 -37.66 3.25 27.14
CA ASP A 38 -38.48 4.34 27.70
C ASP A 38 -38.95 5.34 26.62
N THR A 39 -38.33 5.28 25.44
CA THR A 39 -38.69 6.04 24.23
C THR A 39 -38.62 7.56 24.40
N ILE A 40 -37.82 8.05 25.35
CA ILE A 40 -37.65 9.48 25.61
C ILE A 40 -36.19 9.89 25.46
N LEU A 41 -35.93 10.92 24.65
CA LEU A 41 -34.62 11.56 24.59
C LEU A 41 -34.35 12.28 25.91
N ASN A 42 -33.50 11.68 26.75
CA ASN A 42 -33.24 12.11 28.11
C ASN A 42 -31.75 12.11 28.48
N ASP A 43 -30.88 11.88 27.49
CA ASP A 43 -29.44 11.66 27.59
C ASP A 43 -29.05 10.40 28.37
N TYR A 44 -29.95 9.45 28.61
CA TYR A 44 -29.63 8.22 29.35
C TYR A 44 -30.36 6.98 28.86
N VAL A 45 -29.59 5.89 28.77
CA VAL A 45 -30.10 4.54 28.53
C VAL A 45 -29.74 3.62 29.72
N PRO A 46 -30.60 2.68 30.13
CA PRO A 46 -30.24 1.72 31.16
C PRO A 46 -29.03 0.87 30.71
N THR A 47 -27.95 0.88 31.50
CA THR A 47 -26.69 0.19 31.16
C THR A 47 -26.89 -1.32 30.93
N ALA A 48 -27.88 -1.92 31.61
CA ALA A 48 -28.22 -3.33 31.46
C ALA A 48 -28.79 -3.70 30.09
N ASP A 49 -29.33 -2.72 29.34
CA ASP A 49 -29.92 -2.94 28.03
C ASP A 49 -28.86 -2.84 26.92
N ILE A 50 -27.80 -2.04 27.13
CA ILE A 50 -26.70 -1.86 26.16
C ILE A 50 -25.52 -2.81 26.37
N ASN A 51 -25.25 -3.26 27.61
CA ASN A 51 -24.03 -4.02 27.91
C ASN A 51 -24.03 -5.47 27.37
N ILE A 52 -25.15 -5.90 26.80
CA ILE A 52 -25.34 -7.20 26.14
C ILE A 52 -25.27 -7.12 24.62
N ILE A 53 -25.26 -5.90 24.05
CA ILE A 53 -25.31 -5.69 22.61
C ILE A 53 -23.94 -6.02 22.01
N ASP A 54 -23.92 -6.98 21.08
CA ASP A 54 -22.70 -7.46 20.42
C ASP A 54 -22.44 -6.80 19.05
N THR A 55 -23.47 -6.21 18.45
CA THR A 55 -23.42 -5.57 17.14
C THR A 55 -24.25 -4.30 17.17
N LEU A 56 -23.65 -3.19 16.76
CA LEU A 56 -24.32 -1.90 16.69
C LEU A 56 -23.94 -1.19 15.39
N ASP A 57 -24.95 -0.82 14.61
CA ASP A 57 -24.81 -0.01 13.41
C ASP A 57 -25.45 1.36 13.65
N LEU A 58 -24.64 2.39 13.56
CA LEU A 58 -24.95 3.80 13.79
C LEU A 58 -24.63 4.64 12.54
N SER A 59 -24.60 4.02 11.36
CA SER A 59 -24.15 4.70 10.14
C SER A 59 -25.17 5.70 9.60
N PHE A 60 -24.71 6.81 9.02
CA PHE A 60 -25.55 7.82 8.35
C PHE A 60 -26.55 8.58 9.26
N LEU A 61 -26.28 8.67 10.56
CA LEU A 61 -27.20 9.27 11.53
C LEU A 61 -26.87 10.72 11.88
N GLY A 62 -25.73 11.23 11.40
CA GLY A 62 -25.27 12.58 11.72
C GLY A 62 -24.76 12.74 13.15
N ILE A 63 -24.43 11.62 13.82
CA ILE A 63 -23.89 11.59 15.19
C ILE A 63 -22.56 12.33 15.23
N SER A 64 -22.38 13.14 16.26
CA SER A 64 -21.17 13.94 16.48
C SER A 64 -20.39 13.52 17.72
N ASP A 65 -21.06 12.88 18.68
CA ASP A 65 -20.49 12.40 19.94
C ASP A 65 -21.00 10.98 20.24
N LEU A 66 -20.08 10.03 20.46
CA LEU A 66 -20.40 8.66 20.86
C LEU A 66 -20.14 8.38 22.34
N THR A 67 -20.06 9.42 23.18
CA THR A 67 -20.05 9.26 24.64
C THR A 67 -21.17 8.31 25.07
N GLY A 68 -20.83 7.33 25.91
CA GLY A 68 -21.69 6.21 26.31
C GLY A 68 -21.37 4.89 25.60
N ILE A 69 -20.67 4.93 24.45
CA ILE A 69 -20.26 3.71 23.73
C ILE A 69 -19.35 2.81 24.57
N GLU A 70 -18.60 3.38 25.52
CA GLU A 70 -17.70 2.68 26.42
C GLU A 70 -18.41 1.65 27.32
N ASP A 71 -19.72 1.80 27.55
CA ASP A 71 -20.54 0.89 28.36
C ASP A 71 -21.14 -0.27 27.54
N PHE A 72 -20.99 -0.27 26.22
CA PHE A 72 -21.32 -1.40 25.33
C PHE A 72 -20.22 -2.48 25.43
N THR A 73 -20.08 -3.06 26.62
CA THR A 73 -18.95 -3.96 26.96
C THR A 73 -18.95 -5.29 26.22
N ALA A 74 -20.10 -5.75 25.71
CA ALA A 74 -20.22 -6.95 24.88
C ALA A 74 -19.94 -6.71 23.38
N LEU A 75 -19.68 -5.47 22.96
CA LEU A 75 -19.61 -5.09 21.56
C LEU A 75 -18.46 -5.81 20.83
N VAL A 76 -18.83 -6.54 19.78
CA VAL A 76 -17.95 -7.28 18.87
C VAL A 76 -17.82 -6.54 17.54
N SER A 77 -18.89 -5.91 17.07
CA SER A 77 -18.91 -5.16 15.82
C SER A 77 -19.54 -3.79 16.00
N LEU A 78 -18.78 -2.73 15.69
CA LEU A 78 -19.26 -1.35 15.64
C LEU A 78 -19.18 -0.82 14.21
N VAL A 79 -20.31 -0.37 13.69
CA VAL A 79 -20.39 0.42 12.45
C VAL A 79 -20.87 1.81 12.82
N CYS A 80 -20.05 2.83 12.58
CA CYS A 80 -20.38 4.24 12.86
C CYS A 80 -19.94 5.14 11.70
N SER A 81 -19.96 4.60 10.48
CA SER A 81 -19.47 5.28 9.28
C SER A 81 -20.44 6.37 8.81
N TYR A 82 -19.95 7.36 8.07
CA TYR A 82 -20.75 8.47 7.53
C TYR A 82 -21.46 9.28 8.62
N ASN A 83 -20.69 9.73 9.61
CA ASN A 83 -21.13 10.59 10.70
C ASN A 83 -20.22 11.83 10.80
N ASN A 84 -20.37 12.60 11.87
CA ASN A 84 -19.60 13.81 12.12
C ASN A 84 -18.63 13.66 13.30
N LEU A 85 -18.22 12.43 13.63
CA LEU A 85 -17.39 12.15 14.81
C LEU A 85 -16.03 12.83 14.71
N THR A 86 -15.63 13.53 15.77
CA THR A 86 -14.29 14.13 15.90
C THR A 86 -13.37 13.32 16.82
N SER A 87 -13.96 12.48 17.67
CA SER A 87 -13.29 11.53 18.55
C SER A 87 -14.09 10.23 18.62
N LEU A 88 -13.39 9.14 18.91
CA LEU A 88 -13.97 7.82 19.11
C LEU A 88 -13.13 7.08 20.16
N ASP A 89 -13.65 6.98 21.38
CA ASP A 89 -13.00 6.25 22.47
C ASP A 89 -13.58 4.83 22.53
N LEU A 90 -12.74 3.84 22.21
CA LEU A 90 -13.08 2.41 22.24
C LEU A 90 -12.27 1.66 23.30
N SER A 91 -11.66 2.38 24.25
CA SER A 91 -10.72 1.80 25.21
C SER A 91 -11.33 0.73 26.11
N ASN A 92 -12.65 0.78 26.36
CA ASN A 92 -13.40 -0.21 27.14
C ASN A 92 -14.09 -1.30 26.29
N ASN A 93 -14.15 -1.15 24.96
CA ASN A 93 -14.81 -2.12 24.06
C ASN A 93 -13.83 -3.24 23.64
N THR A 94 -13.32 -3.99 24.61
CA THR A 94 -12.20 -4.93 24.42
C THR A 94 -12.54 -6.19 23.60
N ASN A 95 -13.83 -6.41 23.29
CA ASN A 95 -14.31 -7.56 22.52
C ASN A 95 -14.41 -7.28 21.01
N LEU A 96 -14.10 -6.06 20.56
CA LEU A 96 -14.22 -5.68 19.16
C LEU A 96 -13.35 -6.55 18.24
N THR A 97 -14.00 -7.09 17.22
CA THR A 97 -13.38 -7.76 16.07
C THR A 97 -13.56 -6.96 14.78
N ASN A 98 -14.53 -6.05 14.75
CA ASN A 98 -14.92 -5.28 13.58
C ASN A 98 -15.17 -3.81 13.95
N VAL A 99 -14.43 -2.90 13.33
CA VAL A 99 -14.63 -1.45 13.49
C VAL A 99 -14.70 -0.79 12.12
N TYR A 100 -15.85 -0.19 11.81
CA TYR A 100 -16.10 0.57 10.59
C TYR A 100 -16.47 2.01 10.95
N CYS A 101 -15.50 2.92 10.89
CA CYS A 101 -15.66 4.33 11.28
C CYS A 101 -15.31 5.30 10.14
N SER A 102 -15.47 4.85 8.89
CA SER A 102 -15.12 5.62 7.71
C SER A 102 -15.99 6.86 7.52
N ASN A 103 -15.51 7.85 6.77
CA ASN A 103 -16.28 9.08 6.48
C ASN A 103 -16.73 9.79 7.77
N ASN A 104 -15.75 10.16 8.59
CA ASN A 104 -15.89 10.96 9.80
C ASN A 104 -14.84 12.09 9.82
N ASN A 105 -14.70 12.79 10.94
CA ASN A 105 -13.71 13.85 11.13
C ASN A 105 -12.68 13.47 12.22
N LEU A 106 -12.35 12.19 12.35
CA LEU A 106 -11.43 11.70 13.38
C LEU A 106 -10.00 12.21 13.10
N ILE A 107 -9.34 12.75 14.12
CA ILE A 107 -7.94 13.22 14.06
C ILE A 107 -6.95 12.15 14.54
N SER A 108 -7.42 11.28 15.43
CA SER A 108 -6.68 10.14 15.95
C SER A 108 -7.63 8.99 16.23
N LEU A 109 -7.12 7.77 16.12
CA LEU A 109 -7.83 6.55 16.49
C LEU A 109 -6.88 5.62 17.23
N ASP A 110 -7.34 5.10 18.36
CA ASP A 110 -6.59 4.15 19.18
C ASP A 110 -7.41 2.85 19.31
N ILE A 111 -6.87 1.78 18.73
CA ILE A 111 -7.47 0.42 18.76
C ILE A 111 -6.59 -0.53 19.61
N SER A 112 -5.71 0.00 20.46
CA SER A 112 -4.80 -0.82 21.28
C SER A 112 -5.53 -1.73 22.27
N SER A 113 -6.79 -1.42 22.63
CA SER A 113 -7.64 -2.22 23.51
C SER A 113 -8.38 -3.38 22.82
N SER A 114 -8.25 -3.58 21.51
CA SER A 114 -9.05 -4.57 20.75
C SER A 114 -8.19 -5.72 20.19
N PRO A 115 -7.68 -6.64 21.04
CA PRO A 115 -6.66 -7.64 20.65
C PRO A 115 -7.10 -8.69 19.63
N ASN A 116 -8.40 -8.77 19.32
CA ASN A 116 -8.97 -9.74 18.37
C ASN A 116 -9.47 -9.05 17.09
N LEU A 117 -9.00 -7.85 16.78
CA LEU A 117 -9.46 -7.09 15.63
C LEU A 117 -9.14 -7.83 14.32
N GLY A 118 -10.17 -8.13 13.55
CA GLY A 118 -10.08 -8.74 12.22
C GLY A 118 -10.35 -7.76 11.09
N TYR A 119 -11.17 -6.73 11.31
CA TYR A 119 -11.54 -5.74 10.30
C TYR A 119 -11.44 -4.34 10.88
N LEU A 120 -10.65 -3.48 10.24
CA LEU A 120 -10.50 -2.08 10.58
C LEU A 120 -10.65 -1.23 9.33
N ILE A 121 -11.77 -0.51 9.20
CA ILE A 121 -12.04 0.39 8.08
C ILE A 121 -12.26 1.80 8.66
N CYS A 122 -11.21 2.62 8.58
CA CYS A 122 -11.15 3.98 9.12
C CYS A 122 -10.83 5.04 8.04
N SER A 123 -11.14 4.69 6.80
CA SER A 123 -10.97 5.49 5.59
C SER A 123 -11.71 6.83 5.63
N ASP A 124 -11.26 7.81 4.84
CA ASP A 124 -11.90 9.13 4.72
C ASP A 124 -12.09 9.81 6.08
N ASN A 125 -10.98 10.04 6.78
CA ASN A 125 -10.91 10.77 8.04
C ASN A 125 -9.80 11.83 7.96
N GLN A 126 -9.40 12.38 9.10
CA GLN A 126 -8.29 13.34 9.20
C GLN A 126 -7.17 12.77 10.07
N LEU A 127 -7.00 11.44 10.10
CA LEU A 127 -6.11 10.76 11.03
C LEU A 127 -4.66 11.21 10.79
N THR A 128 -4.04 11.71 11.85
CA THR A 128 -2.60 11.98 11.93
C THR A 128 -1.88 10.97 12.82
N SER A 129 -2.64 10.22 13.63
CA SER A 129 -2.16 9.16 14.52
C SER A 129 -3.14 8.00 14.50
N LEU A 130 -2.63 6.80 14.28
CA LEU A 130 -3.37 5.55 14.35
C LEU A 130 -2.55 4.56 15.18
N VAL A 131 -3.09 4.18 16.34
CA VAL A 131 -2.45 3.22 17.25
C VAL A 131 -3.16 1.88 17.09
N LEU A 132 -2.39 0.87 16.68
CA LEU A 132 -2.87 -0.48 16.49
C LEU A 132 -2.62 -1.31 17.75
N THR A 133 -3.38 -2.40 17.89
CA THR A 133 -3.18 -3.39 18.93
C THR A 133 -2.00 -4.31 18.62
N ASP A 134 -1.28 -4.69 19.66
CA ASP A 134 -0.21 -5.68 19.55
C ASP A 134 -0.77 -7.07 19.20
N ASN A 135 -0.04 -7.78 18.33
CA ASN A 135 -0.25 -9.18 17.95
C ASN A 135 -1.60 -9.48 17.28
N SER A 136 -2.27 -8.48 16.71
CA SER A 136 -3.48 -8.74 15.94
C SER A 136 -3.19 -9.29 14.55
N SER A 137 -4.02 -10.23 14.14
CA SER A 137 -4.10 -10.70 12.75
C SER A 137 -5.29 -10.00 12.10
N ILE A 138 -5.04 -8.89 11.42
CA ILE A 138 -6.08 -8.15 10.72
C ILE A 138 -6.28 -8.79 9.35
N PHE A 139 -7.52 -9.16 9.03
CA PHE A 139 -7.87 -9.69 7.73
C PHE A 139 -7.89 -8.56 6.70
N GLN A 140 -8.65 -7.50 6.98
CA GLN A 140 -8.75 -6.32 6.11
C GLN A 140 -8.51 -5.05 6.90
N PHE A 141 -7.56 -4.25 6.42
CA PHE A 141 -7.19 -2.97 7.02
C PHE A 141 -7.22 -1.87 5.95
N ARG A 142 -8.12 -0.90 6.14
CA ARG A 142 -8.30 0.25 5.27
C ARG A 142 -8.22 1.55 6.06
N CYS A 143 -7.27 2.40 5.67
CA CYS A 143 -6.99 3.69 6.28
C CYS A 143 -6.68 4.76 5.22
N GLU A 144 -7.17 4.56 4.00
CA GLU A 144 -6.99 5.48 2.89
C GLU A 144 -7.66 6.85 3.14
N ASN A 145 -7.22 7.86 2.39
CA ASN A 145 -7.71 9.24 2.51
C ASN A 145 -7.61 9.75 3.95
N ASN A 146 -6.40 9.77 4.48
CA ASN A 146 -6.05 10.30 5.80
C ASN A 146 -4.79 11.17 5.70
N ASN A 147 -4.27 11.64 6.85
CA ASN A 147 -3.08 12.47 6.94
C ASN A 147 -1.91 11.75 7.65
N LEU A 148 -1.83 10.42 7.52
CA LEU A 148 -0.80 9.63 8.21
C LEU A 148 0.57 9.86 7.55
N SER A 149 1.54 10.31 8.34
CA SER A 149 2.95 10.37 7.93
C SER A 149 3.71 9.08 8.20
N THR A 150 3.18 8.25 9.10
CA THR A 150 3.74 6.95 9.51
C THR A 150 2.62 5.96 9.74
N LEU A 151 2.87 4.70 9.43
CA LEU A 151 1.99 3.57 9.74
C LEU A 151 2.85 2.45 10.31
N ASP A 152 2.76 2.21 11.61
CA ASP A 152 3.52 1.16 12.27
C ASP A 152 2.74 -0.17 12.19
N LEU A 153 3.27 -1.10 11.39
CA LEU A 153 2.72 -2.44 11.22
C LEU A 153 3.56 -3.52 11.92
N SER A 154 4.55 -3.13 12.74
CA SER A 154 5.56 -4.06 13.27
C SER A 154 4.98 -5.11 14.23
N THR A 155 3.83 -4.83 14.84
CA THR A 155 3.16 -5.72 15.80
C THR A 155 1.90 -6.38 15.24
N VAL A 156 1.53 -6.10 13.99
CA VAL A 156 0.34 -6.67 13.34
C VAL A 156 0.71 -7.50 12.12
N SER A 157 -0.08 -8.53 11.85
CA SER A 157 0.00 -9.26 10.60
C SER A 157 -1.26 -9.01 9.79
N ILE A 158 -1.10 -8.45 8.60
CA ILE A 158 -2.22 -8.26 7.67
C ILE A 158 -2.26 -9.44 6.72
N THR A 159 -3.43 -10.06 6.58
CA THR A 159 -3.56 -11.38 5.96
C THR A 159 -4.33 -11.41 4.65
N PHE A 160 -4.95 -10.31 4.24
CA PHE A 160 -5.66 -10.26 2.96
C PHE A 160 -5.52 -8.91 2.24
N ASP A 161 -6.03 -7.81 2.81
CA ASP A 161 -6.16 -6.53 2.11
C ASP A 161 -5.63 -5.39 2.99
N LEU A 162 -4.64 -4.66 2.49
CA LEU A 162 -4.15 -3.41 3.07
C LEU A 162 -4.35 -2.29 2.06
N ASP A 163 -5.18 -1.31 2.42
CA ASP A 163 -5.27 -0.02 1.74
C ASP A 163 -4.82 1.09 2.69
N CYS A 164 -3.70 1.72 2.33
CA CYS A 164 -3.14 2.89 3.00
C CYS A 164 -2.89 4.03 2.00
N SER A 165 -3.61 4.00 0.87
CA SER A 165 -3.46 4.99 -0.19
C SER A 165 -3.89 6.39 0.26
N PHE A 166 -3.49 7.43 -0.47
CA PHE A 166 -3.86 8.82 -0.18
C PHE A 166 -3.52 9.23 1.26
N ASN A 167 -2.27 9.02 1.64
CA ASN A 167 -1.68 9.45 2.91
C ASN A 167 -0.37 10.22 2.63
N GLN A 168 0.46 10.40 3.65
CA GLN A 168 1.73 11.13 3.57
C GLN A 168 2.91 10.23 3.97
N LEU A 169 2.79 8.91 3.76
CA LEU A 169 3.78 7.92 4.18
C LEU A 169 5.06 8.06 3.37
N THR A 170 6.20 8.17 4.06
CA THR A 170 7.54 8.19 3.43
C THR A 170 8.22 6.83 3.41
N SER A 171 7.74 5.90 4.25
CA SER A 171 8.20 4.52 4.35
C SER A 171 7.04 3.62 4.77
N LEU A 172 7.06 2.37 4.33
CA LEU A 172 6.09 1.36 4.70
C LEU A 172 6.83 0.03 4.96
N ASP A 173 6.85 -0.40 6.22
CA ASP A 173 7.44 -1.70 6.59
C ASP A 173 6.35 -2.78 6.55
N LEU A 174 6.52 -3.73 5.63
CA LEU A 174 5.59 -4.82 5.38
C LEU A 174 6.12 -6.16 5.88
N SER A 175 7.19 -6.15 6.67
CA SER A 175 7.87 -7.36 7.12
C SER A 175 6.98 -8.30 7.94
N GLY A 176 5.87 -7.83 8.54
CA GLY A 176 4.88 -8.67 9.26
C GLY A 176 3.74 -9.23 8.39
N CYS A 177 3.65 -8.83 7.11
CA CYS A 177 2.47 -9.01 6.25
C CYS A 177 2.64 -10.12 5.20
N TYR A 178 3.32 -11.23 5.52
CA TYR A 178 3.70 -12.28 4.55
C TYR A 178 2.53 -12.89 3.74
N ASN A 179 1.32 -12.86 4.29
CA ASN A 179 0.12 -13.42 3.66
C ASN A 179 -0.70 -12.38 2.89
N LEU A 180 -0.23 -11.14 2.77
CA LEU A 180 -0.96 -10.07 2.11
C LEU A 180 -1.27 -10.46 0.65
N PHE A 181 -2.56 -10.33 0.29
CA PHE A 181 -3.06 -10.67 -1.04
C PHE A 181 -3.18 -9.44 -1.93
N THR A 182 -3.63 -8.32 -1.37
CA THR A 182 -3.71 -7.03 -2.06
C THR A 182 -3.05 -5.95 -1.22
N LEU A 183 -2.22 -5.12 -1.87
CA LEU A 183 -1.63 -3.93 -1.29
C LEU A 183 -1.97 -2.71 -2.16
N ASP A 184 -2.66 -1.74 -1.59
CA ASP A 184 -2.72 -0.37 -2.11
C ASP A 184 -1.98 0.59 -1.16
N CYS A 185 -0.91 1.18 -1.69
CA CYS A 185 -0.11 2.22 -1.04
C CYS A 185 0.09 3.41 -1.99
N SER A 186 -0.80 3.56 -2.98
CA SER A 186 -0.74 4.64 -3.96
C SER A 186 -0.93 6.02 -3.31
N ASN A 187 -0.51 7.08 -4.01
CA ASN A 187 -0.67 8.46 -3.53
C ASN A 187 -0.06 8.67 -2.14
N ASN A 188 1.22 8.35 -2.03
CA ASN A 188 2.05 8.56 -0.84
C ASN A 188 3.38 9.20 -1.25
N LEU A 189 4.38 9.18 -0.37
CA LEU A 189 5.70 9.76 -0.59
C LEU A 189 6.82 8.71 -0.50
N LEU A 190 6.51 7.44 -0.81
CA LEU A 190 7.45 6.33 -0.67
C LEU A 190 8.62 6.45 -1.67
N ASP A 191 9.85 6.47 -1.16
CA ASP A 191 11.07 6.46 -1.99
C ASP A 191 11.51 5.04 -2.40
N SER A 192 11.05 4.04 -1.65
CA SER A 192 11.34 2.62 -1.85
C SER A 192 10.17 1.77 -1.32
N LEU A 193 9.97 0.60 -1.92
CA LEU A 193 8.98 -0.36 -1.48
C LEU A 193 9.55 -1.77 -1.57
N ASP A 194 9.67 -2.46 -0.43
CA ASP A 194 10.11 -3.85 -0.37
C ASP A 194 8.90 -4.78 -0.27
N VAL A 195 8.65 -5.52 -1.34
CA VAL A 195 7.59 -6.54 -1.43
C VAL A 195 8.13 -7.96 -1.48
N SER A 196 9.44 -8.15 -1.22
CA SER A 196 10.14 -9.43 -1.42
C SER A 196 9.61 -10.56 -0.53
N MET A 197 9.02 -10.21 0.61
CA MET A 197 8.43 -11.14 1.57
C MET A 197 6.94 -11.44 1.31
N LEU A 198 6.29 -10.71 0.40
CA LEU A 198 4.86 -10.82 0.11
C LEU A 198 4.59 -11.89 -0.96
N THR A 199 4.95 -13.13 -0.67
CA THR A 199 4.92 -14.21 -1.68
C THR A 199 3.51 -14.58 -2.15
N SER A 200 2.47 -14.19 -1.41
CA SER A 200 1.06 -14.40 -1.74
C SER A 200 0.42 -13.23 -2.49
N LEU A 201 1.18 -12.16 -2.75
CA LEU A 201 0.66 -10.92 -3.34
C LEU A 201 0.10 -11.16 -4.74
N PHE A 202 -1.17 -10.79 -4.92
CA PHE A 202 -1.94 -10.92 -6.15
C PHE A 202 -2.12 -9.56 -6.84
N GLY A 203 -2.32 -8.49 -6.07
CA GLY A 203 -2.46 -7.13 -6.57
C GLY A 203 -1.54 -6.15 -5.84
N LEU A 204 -0.76 -5.39 -6.60
CA LEU A 204 0.10 -4.32 -6.11
C LEU A 204 -0.27 -2.99 -6.77
N PHE A 205 -0.72 -2.03 -5.96
CA PHE A 205 -1.03 -0.67 -6.35
C PHE A 205 -0.12 0.29 -5.56
N CYS A 206 0.87 0.84 -6.24
CA CYS A 206 1.90 1.71 -5.66
C CYS A 206 2.13 2.96 -6.51
N SER A 207 1.15 3.32 -7.34
CA SER A 207 1.17 4.51 -8.18
C SER A 207 1.32 5.80 -7.39
N GLU A 208 1.82 6.85 -8.03
CA GLU A 208 1.94 8.19 -7.42
C GLU A 208 2.78 8.18 -6.13
N ASN A 209 4.01 7.70 -6.26
CA ASN A 209 5.04 7.68 -5.23
C ASN A 209 6.39 8.15 -5.81
N ASN A 210 7.49 8.01 -5.06
CA ASN A 210 8.85 8.37 -5.48
C ASN A 210 9.76 7.15 -5.69
N ILE A 211 9.17 5.96 -5.94
CA ILE A 211 9.89 4.68 -5.98
C ILE A 211 10.86 4.66 -7.18
N LYS A 212 12.14 4.33 -6.91
CA LYS A 212 13.20 4.32 -7.94
C LYS A 212 13.51 2.93 -8.49
N GLU A 213 13.30 1.92 -7.66
CA GLU A 213 13.51 0.52 -7.98
C GLU A 213 12.37 -0.29 -7.35
N LEU A 214 11.85 -1.25 -8.11
CA LEU A 214 10.80 -2.15 -7.67
C LEU A 214 11.15 -3.56 -8.11
N ASP A 215 11.42 -4.43 -7.15
CA ASP A 215 11.69 -5.84 -7.37
C ASP A 215 10.44 -6.66 -7.01
N VAL A 216 9.82 -7.27 -8.02
CA VAL A 216 8.65 -8.15 -7.87
C VAL A 216 8.99 -9.62 -8.15
N SER A 217 10.27 -9.99 -8.14
CA SER A 217 10.73 -11.32 -8.55
C SER A 217 10.20 -12.46 -7.67
N ASN A 218 9.93 -12.18 -6.40
CA ASN A 218 9.36 -13.16 -5.45
C ASN A 218 7.82 -13.23 -5.47
N ASN A 219 7.15 -12.27 -6.11
CA ASN A 219 5.68 -12.16 -6.13
C ASN A 219 5.10 -12.95 -7.32
N ILE A 220 5.35 -14.27 -7.34
CA ILE A 220 5.04 -15.13 -8.50
C ILE A 220 3.53 -15.26 -8.82
N PHE A 221 2.66 -14.88 -7.89
CA PHE A 221 1.21 -14.85 -8.06
C PHE A 221 0.66 -13.48 -8.45
N LEU A 222 1.54 -12.47 -8.63
CA LEU A 222 1.14 -11.12 -8.97
C LEU A 222 0.48 -11.08 -10.36
N ILE A 223 -0.74 -10.57 -10.39
CA ILE A 223 -1.56 -10.39 -11.60
C ILE A 223 -1.86 -8.91 -11.83
N GLY A 224 -2.06 -8.14 -10.75
CA GLY A 224 -2.26 -6.70 -10.81
C GLY A 224 -1.01 -5.91 -10.45
N LEU A 225 -0.53 -5.04 -11.33
CA LEU A 225 0.58 -4.14 -11.06
C LEU A 225 0.29 -2.72 -11.58
N TYR A 226 0.02 -1.82 -10.65
CA TYR A 226 -0.04 -0.39 -10.88
C TYR A 226 1.14 0.26 -10.18
N CYS A 227 2.11 0.73 -10.95
CA CYS A 227 3.26 1.47 -10.45
C CYS A 227 3.55 2.74 -11.27
N ASP A 228 2.53 3.26 -11.96
CA ASP A 228 2.62 4.49 -12.74
C ASP A 228 2.95 5.72 -11.86
N LYS A 229 3.49 6.76 -12.49
CA LYS A 229 3.91 8.01 -11.83
C LYS A 229 4.86 7.78 -10.64
N ASN A 230 5.90 6.99 -10.90
CA ASN A 230 7.05 6.80 -10.00
C ASN A 230 8.35 7.26 -10.69
N GLN A 231 9.51 6.87 -10.16
CA GLN A 231 10.84 7.19 -10.69
C GLN A 231 11.59 5.94 -11.16
N LEU A 232 10.87 4.90 -11.62
CA LEU A 232 11.45 3.62 -12.03
C LEU A 232 12.28 3.75 -13.31
N HIS A 233 13.53 3.27 -13.28
CA HIS A 233 14.42 3.22 -14.45
C HIS A 233 14.53 1.82 -15.07
N THR A 234 14.24 0.80 -14.28
CA THR A 234 14.15 -0.59 -14.70
C THR A 234 12.94 -1.23 -14.04
N LEU A 235 12.31 -2.17 -14.74
CA LEU A 235 11.25 -2.99 -14.19
C LEU A 235 11.38 -4.40 -14.77
N ASP A 236 11.49 -5.40 -13.89
CA ASP A 236 11.55 -6.81 -14.25
C ASP A 236 10.32 -7.54 -13.73
N ILE A 237 9.43 -7.89 -14.65
CA ILE A 237 8.21 -8.66 -14.38
C ILE A 237 8.31 -10.07 -14.96
N SER A 238 9.52 -10.57 -15.27
CA SER A 238 9.72 -11.91 -15.86
C SER A 238 9.34 -13.07 -14.95
N HIS A 239 9.12 -12.81 -13.66
CA HIS A 239 8.77 -13.84 -12.67
C HIS A 239 7.29 -13.79 -12.27
N GLY A 240 6.53 -12.80 -12.77
CA GLY A 240 5.09 -12.68 -12.51
C GLY A 240 4.26 -13.54 -13.46
N ASN A 241 3.13 -14.06 -12.98
CA ASN A 241 2.18 -14.80 -13.81
C ASN A 241 1.17 -13.86 -14.50
N LEU A 242 1.68 -13.02 -15.41
CA LEU A 242 0.88 -12.01 -16.13
C LEU A 242 -0.18 -12.60 -17.08
N GLN A 243 -0.11 -13.91 -17.38
CA GLN A 243 -1.03 -14.56 -18.33
C GLN A 243 -2.50 -14.61 -17.83
N ASN A 244 -2.76 -14.30 -16.55
CA ASN A 244 -4.10 -14.26 -15.98
C ASN A 244 -4.75 -12.86 -16.00
N VAL A 245 -4.12 -11.85 -16.62
CA VAL A 245 -4.77 -10.55 -16.90
C VAL A 245 -5.76 -10.76 -18.06
N SER A 246 -6.89 -11.42 -17.80
CA SER A 246 -7.91 -11.71 -18.81
C SER A 246 -8.95 -10.59 -18.92
N HIS A 247 -9.36 -10.35 -20.16
CA HIS A 247 -10.01 -9.14 -20.68
C HIS A 247 -11.54 -9.16 -20.55
N ASP A 248 -12.09 -9.93 -19.61
CA ASP A 248 -13.50 -10.27 -19.55
C ASP A 248 -14.11 -9.96 -18.19
N GLY A 249 -14.23 -8.67 -17.90
CA GLY A 249 -15.32 -8.19 -17.05
C GLY A 249 -15.06 -6.88 -16.37
N TRP A 250 -13.98 -6.77 -15.59
CA TRP A 250 -13.74 -5.62 -14.72
C TRP A 250 -12.25 -5.46 -14.44
N SER A 251 -11.69 -4.36 -14.95
CA SER A 251 -10.42 -3.73 -14.56
C SER A 251 -9.17 -4.10 -15.36
N TYR A 252 -8.66 -3.07 -16.04
CA TYR A 252 -7.26 -2.80 -16.28
C TYR A 252 -6.43 -3.25 -15.06
N MET A 253 -5.36 -4.04 -15.23
CA MET A 253 -4.54 -4.56 -14.11
C MET A 253 -3.05 -4.26 -14.28
N PHE A 254 -2.70 -3.38 -15.22
CA PHE A 254 -1.31 -3.03 -15.48
C PHE A 254 -1.20 -1.56 -15.89
N ASP A 255 -0.47 -0.75 -15.13
CA ASP A 255 -0.10 0.61 -15.54
C ASP A 255 1.28 0.94 -14.98
N VAL A 256 2.20 1.28 -15.87
CA VAL A 256 3.58 1.66 -15.53
C VAL A 256 3.97 3.00 -16.15
N ARG A 257 2.98 3.73 -16.70
CA ARG A 257 3.19 5.01 -17.37
C ARG A 257 3.82 6.03 -16.45
N THR A 258 4.35 7.08 -17.05
CA THR A 258 4.89 8.23 -16.30
C THR A 258 6.08 7.85 -15.38
N ASN A 259 6.70 6.69 -15.61
CA ASN A 259 8.03 6.36 -15.13
C ASN A 259 9.09 6.69 -16.20
N PRO A 260 10.34 6.97 -15.82
CA PRO A 260 11.48 7.09 -16.74
C PRO A 260 11.97 5.72 -17.26
N LEU A 261 11.05 4.81 -17.61
CA LEU A 261 11.33 3.50 -18.19
C LEU A 261 11.48 3.60 -19.71
N ASN A 262 12.45 2.85 -20.25
CA ASN A 262 12.52 2.55 -21.68
C ASN A 262 12.20 1.08 -21.97
N CYS A 263 12.55 0.18 -21.07
CA CYS A 263 12.37 -1.25 -21.25
C CYS A 263 11.74 -1.89 -20.01
N ILE A 264 10.79 -2.80 -20.26
CA ILE A 264 10.14 -3.63 -19.25
C ILE A 264 10.55 -5.07 -19.54
N LYS A 265 11.27 -5.69 -18.60
CA LYS A 265 11.76 -7.05 -18.76
C LYS A 265 10.65 -8.05 -18.47
N VAL A 266 10.44 -8.97 -19.41
CA VAL A 266 9.44 -10.05 -19.31
C VAL A 266 10.10 -11.40 -19.56
N ALA A 267 9.46 -12.52 -19.22
CA ALA A 267 9.99 -13.82 -19.61
C ALA A 267 9.93 -13.99 -21.13
N ALA A 268 10.90 -14.69 -21.73
CA ALA A 268 10.92 -14.96 -23.16
C ALA A 268 9.64 -15.69 -23.65
N THR A 269 9.03 -16.51 -22.78
CA THR A 269 7.77 -17.21 -23.02
C THR A 269 6.56 -16.28 -23.11
N ASP A 270 6.62 -15.13 -22.43
CA ASP A 270 5.51 -14.18 -22.29
C ASP A 270 5.65 -12.97 -23.21
N LEU A 271 6.81 -12.79 -23.86
CA LEU A 271 7.10 -11.62 -24.70
C LEU A 271 6.05 -11.36 -25.79
N ASN A 272 5.61 -12.40 -26.50
CA ASN A 272 4.58 -12.25 -27.54
C ASN A 272 3.22 -11.86 -26.95
N TRP A 273 2.89 -12.45 -25.79
CA TRP A 273 1.65 -12.15 -25.10
C TRP A 273 1.67 -10.71 -24.55
N ALA A 274 2.76 -10.27 -23.94
CA ALA A 274 2.92 -8.92 -23.42
C ALA A 274 2.78 -7.86 -24.53
N ASN A 275 3.45 -8.06 -25.67
CA ASN A 275 3.30 -7.16 -26.82
C ASN A 275 1.88 -7.16 -27.42
N SER A 276 1.11 -8.23 -27.24
CA SER A 276 -0.26 -8.32 -27.79
C SER A 276 -1.33 -7.76 -26.84
N ASN A 277 -1.08 -7.76 -25.53
CA ASN A 277 -2.09 -7.47 -24.50
C ASN A 277 -1.76 -6.25 -23.62
N LEU A 278 -0.48 -5.93 -23.44
CA LEU A 278 0.00 -4.85 -22.57
C LEU A 278 0.60 -3.66 -23.34
N ASP A 279 0.94 -3.83 -24.62
CA ASP A 279 1.38 -2.72 -25.50
C ASP A 279 0.17 -1.89 -25.96
N TYR A 280 -0.46 -1.23 -24.99
CA TYR A 280 -1.57 -0.32 -25.22
C TYR A 280 -1.25 1.04 -24.57
N PRO A 281 -1.57 2.18 -25.20
CA PRO A 281 -1.26 3.52 -24.67
C PRO A 281 -1.87 3.84 -23.29
N ALA A 282 -2.83 3.03 -22.83
CA ALA A 282 -3.37 3.16 -21.48
C ALA A 282 -2.45 2.55 -20.40
N TYR A 283 -1.42 1.78 -20.76
CA TYR A 283 -0.60 1.00 -19.82
C TYR A 283 0.89 1.32 -19.88
N ILE A 284 1.38 1.67 -21.07
CA ILE A 284 2.78 2.05 -21.30
C ILE A 284 2.84 3.32 -22.15
N ASN A 285 3.92 4.08 -22.02
CA ASN A 285 4.16 5.25 -22.86
C ASN A 285 4.86 4.85 -24.17
N ASN A 286 4.75 5.67 -25.21
CA ASN A 286 5.27 5.38 -26.57
C ASN A 286 6.80 5.15 -26.66
N THR A 287 7.55 5.41 -25.58
CA THR A 287 9.00 5.18 -25.49
C THR A 287 9.35 3.82 -24.86
N MET A 288 8.38 3.16 -24.25
CA MET A 288 8.54 1.90 -23.53
C MET A 288 8.34 0.72 -24.48
N TYR A 289 9.06 -0.37 -24.25
CA TYR A 289 8.86 -1.64 -24.95
C TYR A 289 9.12 -2.83 -24.03
N PHE A 290 8.50 -3.97 -24.35
CA PHE A 290 8.77 -5.24 -23.68
C PHE A 290 9.98 -5.95 -24.30
N SER A 291 10.83 -6.55 -23.47
CA SER A 291 11.97 -7.35 -23.91
C SER A 291 12.27 -8.48 -22.93
N ASP A 292 12.84 -9.57 -23.40
CA ASP A 292 13.33 -10.66 -22.55
C ASP A 292 14.72 -10.41 -21.96
N SER A 293 15.41 -9.38 -22.45
CA SER A 293 16.79 -9.07 -22.08
C SER A 293 16.99 -7.62 -21.65
N CYS A 294 16.15 -6.69 -22.13
CA CYS A 294 16.32 -5.24 -21.94
C CYS A 294 17.71 -4.70 -22.29
N ILE A 295 18.43 -5.43 -23.13
CA ILE A 295 19.70 -4.99 -23.70
C ILE A 295 19.35 -4.16 -24.94
N PRO A 296 19.63 -2.84 -25.00
CA PRO A 296 19.49 -2.10 -26.25
C PRO A 296 20.35 -2.82 -27.30
N PRO A 297 19.84 -3.05 -28.53
CA PRO A 297 20.61 -3.75 -29.54
C PRO A 297 21.97 -3.06 -29.66
N PRO A 298 23.08 -3.82 -29.77
CA PRO A 298 24.40 -3.23 -29.87
C PRO A 298 24.33 -2.17 -30.97
N VAL A 299 24.63 -0.91 -30.60
CA VAL A 299 24.64 0.20 -31.54
C VAL A 299 25.46 -0.28 -32.72
N ASN A 300 24.80 -0.44 -33.85
CA ASN A 300 25.44 -0.83 -35.09
C ASN A 300 26.23 0.40 -35.54
N ILE A 301 27.36 0.67 -34.87
CA ILE A 301 28.38 1.55 -35.39
C ILE A 301 28.79 0.84 -36.67
N LYS A 302 28.23 1.29 -37.79
CA LYS A 302 28.80 0.99 -39.09
C LYS A 302 30.23 1.46 -38.99
N GLU A 303 31.15 0.53 -38.75
CA GLU A 303 32.55 0.75 -38.99
C GLU A 303 32.60 1.15 -40.46
N VAL A 304 32.71 2.46 -40.70
CA VAL A 304 33.05 2.95 -42.02
C VAL A 304 34.47 2.45 -42.19
N VAL A 305 34.62 1.28 -42.80
CA VAL A 305 35.90 0.76 -43.25
C VAL A 305 36.38 1.73 -44.31
N SER A 306 37.04 2.77 -43.83
CA SER A 306 37.76 3.73 -44.63
C SER A 306 38.92 2.96 -45.24
N THR A 307 38.90 2.77 -46.55
CA THR A 307 40.01 2.19 -47.32
C THR A 307 41.12 3.23 -47.44
N LYS A 308 41.69 3.60 -46.29
CA LYS A 308 42.77 4.58 -46.19
C LYS A 308 44.01 4.06 -46.89
N LYS A 309 44.58 4.85 -47.79
CA LYS A 309 45.81 4.50 -48.51
C LYS A 309 47.02 5.05 -47.77
N LEU A 310 47.97 4.18 -47.42
CA LEU A 310 49.20 4.58 -46.74
C LEU A 310 50.02 5.54 -47.63
N ILE A 311 50.30 6.75 -47.13
CA ILE A 311 51.14 7.74 -47.80
C ILE A 311 52.61 7.59 -47.40
N LYS A 312 52.89 7.52 -46.09
CA LYS A 312 54.27 7.46 -45.59
C LYS A 312 54.35 6.87 -44.18
N ILE A 313 55.51 6.30 -43.87
CA ILE A 313 55.88 5.84 -42.53
C ILE A 313 56.96 6.79 -42.01
N ILE A 314 56.82 7.24 -40.75
CA ILE A 314 57.82 8.07 -40.06
C ILE A 314 58.22 7.45 -38.73
N ASP A 315 59.46 7.71 -38.31
CA ASP A 315 59.94 7.35 -36.96
C ASP A 315 59.39 8.32 -35.90
N VAL A 316 59.69 8.03 -34.63
CA VAL A 316 59.27 8.88 -33.50
C VAL A 316 59.88 10.29 -33.50
N LEU A 317 60.86 10.55 -34.36
CA LEU A 317 61.51 11.85 -34.54
C LEU A 317 61.00 12.57 -35.81
N GLY A 318 59.97 12.03 -36.47
CA GLY A 318 59.32 12.62 -37.63
C GLY A 318 60.03 12.36 -38.97
N ARG A 319 61.03 11.48 -39.01
CA ARG A 319 61.83 11.21 -40.21
C ARG A 319 61.19 10.09 -41.03
N LYS A 320 61.10 10.28 -42.35
CA LYS A 320 60.56 9.25 -43.24
C LYS A 320 61.43 7.98 -43.18
N THR A 321 60.80 6.84 -42.97
CA THR A 321 61.45 5.54 -42.87
C THR A 321 60.66 4.47 -43.63
N LYS A 322 61.23 3.28 -43.73
CA LYS A 322 60.53 2.06 -44.11
C LYS A 322 60.00 1.36 -42.85
N GLU A 323 59.17 0.34 -43.04
CA GLU A 323 58.74 -0.54 -41.97
C GLU A 323 59.94 -1.22 -41.29
N LEU A 324 60.01 -1.13 -39.97
CA LEU A 324 61.04 -1.72 -39.12
C LEU A 324 60.37 -2.43 -37.95
N LYS A 325 60.84 -3.63 -37.63
CA LYS A 325 60.27 -4.47 -36.58
C LYS A 325 60.78 -4.06 -35.20
N ASN A 326 59.99 -4.31 -34.17
CA ASN A 326 60.28 -3.98 -32.77
C ASN A 326 60.59 -2.49 -32.49
N ILE A 327 60.16 -1.59 -33.39
CA ILE A 327 60.30 -0.13 -33.26
C ILE A 327 58.92 0.52 -33.44
N PRO A 328 58.52 1.48 -32.58
CA PRO A 328 57.30 2.25 -32.79
C PRO A 328 57.44 3.18 -33.99
N LEU A 329 56.50 3.05 -34.93
CA LEU A 329 56.43 3.84 -36.15
C LEU A 329 55.04 4.47 -36.29
N PHE A 330 54.98 5.60 -37.00
CA PHE A 330 53.73 6.26 -37.35
C PHE A 330 53.44 6.09 -38.85
N TYR A 331 52.26 5.57 -39.17
CA TYR A 331 51.73 5.32 -40.50
C TYR A 331 50.73 6.43 -40.82
N ILE A 332 51.04 7.25 -41.83
CA ILE A 332 50.22 8.40 -42.21
C ILE A 332 49.47 8.05 -43.50
N TYR A 333 48.17 8.24 -43.48
CA TYR A 333 47.27 7.92 -44.59
C TYR A 333 46.79 9.15 -45.35
N ASP A 334 46.15 8.93 -46.50
CA ASP A 334 45.64 9.95 -47.40
C ASP A 334 44.44 10.75 -46.88
N ASP A 335 43.70 10.18 -45.95
CA ASP A 335 42.67 10.88 -45.20
C ASP A 335 43.23 11.72 -44.03
N SER A 336 44.55 11.90 -43.97
CA SER A 336 45.29 12.62 -42.91
C SER A 336 45.29 11.94 -41.53
N SER A 337 44.75 10.72 -41.40
CA SER A 337 44.87 9.97 -40.16
C SER A 337 46.28 9.41 -39.95
N VAL A 338 46.61 9.16 -38.68
CA VAL A 338 47.91 8.64 -38.27
C VAL A 338 47.72 7.45 -37.33
N GLU A 339 48.30 6.31 -37.66
CA GLU A 339 48.32 5.12 -36.80
C GLU A 339 49.73 4.89 -36.23
N LYS A 340 49.80 4.64 -34.92
CA LYS A 340 51.04 4.22 -34.26
C LYS A 340 51.07 2.69 -34.22
N LYS A 341 52.07 2.06 -34.83
CA LYS A 341 52.23 0.59 -34.86
C LYS A 341 53.61 0.20 -34.35
N ILE A 342 53.66 -0.95 -33.68
CA ILE A 342 54.88 -1.73 -33.45
C ILE A 342 54.61 -3.09 -34.06
N ILE A 343 55.38 -3.47 -35.07
CA ILE A 343 55.31 -4.81 -35.65
C ILE A 343 56.35 -5.64 -34.93
N PHE A 344 55.87 -6.59 -34.14
CA PHE A 344 56.74 -7.54 -33.46
C PHE A 344 57.18 -8.64 -34.43
N GLU A 345 58.40 -9.12 -34.26
CA GLU A 345 58.90 -10.36 -34.86
C GLU A 345 59.18 -11.37 -33.76
#